data_AF-A0A379B2C4-F1
#
_entry.id   AF-A0A379B2C4-F1
#
_cell.length_a   1.000
_cell.length_b   1.000
_cell.length_c   1.000
_cell.angle_alpha   90.00
_cell.angle_beta   90.00
_cell.angle_gamma   90.00
#
_symmetry.space_group_name_H-M   'P 1'
#
loop_
_entity.id
_entity.type
_entity.pdbx_description
1 polymer ?
#
loop_
_entity_poly.entity_id
_entity_poly.type
_entity_poly.pdbx_seq_one_letter_code
_entity_poly.pdbx_strand_id
1 'polypeptide(L)'
;MKKLLFVFPLLLSACSVMSFSAEKLSPSCQTYFKYIDNSVAQSTLPESELTVMKASFANSRNQLSKISVEQQERICSARLAQLAKY
;
A
#
# COMPACT_ATOMS: atom_id res chain seq x y z
N MET A 1 11.58 47.70 11.31
CA MET A 1 12.46 46.54 11.59
C MET A 1 11.80 45.32 10.96
N LYS A 2 12.04 45.03 9.68
CA LYS A 2 12.98 44.02 9.14
C LYS A 2 12.88 42.62 9.79
N LYS A 3 12.49 41.66 8.93
CA LYS A 3 12.92 40.23 8.87
C LYS A 3 12.18 39.30 9.85
N LEU A 4 11.67 38.11 9.50
CA LEU A 4 11.95 37.20 8.38
C LEU A 4 10.69 36.41 7.98
N LEU A 5 10.53 36.25 6.67
CA LEU A 5 9.81 35.14 6.05
C LEU A 5 10.56 33.85 6.38
N PHE A 6 9.87 32.89 6.99
CA PHE A 6 10.26 31.47 6.95
C PHE A 6 9.06 30.67 6.43
N VAL A 7 8.79 30.87 5.15
CA VAL A 7 8.04 29.90 4.35
C VAL A 7 9.00 28.73 4.18
N PHE A 8 8.84 27.72 5.01
CA PHE A 8 9.56 26.46 4.89
C PHE A 8 9.09 25.79 3.60
N PRO A 9 9.93 25.66 2.55
CA PRO A 9 9.55 24.82 1.43
C PRO A 9 9.72 23.39 1.94
N LEU A 10 8.61 22.68 2.10
CA LEU A 10 8.63 21.22 2.25
C LEU A 10 9.17 20.62 0.94
N LEU A 11 10.50 20.67 0.83
CA LEU A 11 11.31 19.81 -0.02
C LEU A 11 11.24 18.41 0.57
N LEU A 12 10.12 17.73 0.37
CA LEU A 12 10.10 16.28 0.44
C LEU A 12 10.17 15.77 -0.99
N SER A 13 11.42 15.66 -1.43
CA SER A 13 11.94 14.54 -2.20
C SER A 13 10.87 13.81 -3.00
N ALA A 14 10.72 14.23 -4.26
CA ALA A 14 10.20 13.35 -5.30
C ALA A 14 11.17 12.16 -5.40
N CYS A 15 10.97 11.16 -4.54
CA CYS A 15 11.48 9.82 -4.79
C CYS A 15 10.86 9.42 -6.13
N SER A 16 11.72 9.37 -7.15
CA SER A 16 11.45 8.79 -8.44
C SER A 16 11.01 7.34 -8.22
N VAL A 17 9.72 7.14 -7.98
CA VAL A 17 9.11 5.83 -8.12
C VAL A 17 9.18 5.53 -9.60
N MET A 18 10.05 4.56 -9.94
CA MET A 18 9.99 3.90 -11.23
C MET A 18 8.53 3.65 -11.55
N SER A 19 8.06 4.25 -12.65
CA SER A 19 6.78 3.94 -13.25
C SER A 19 6.86 2.53 -13.84
N PHE A 20 6.96 1.52 -12.98
CA PHE A 20 6.30 0.27 -13.26
C PHE A 20 4.82 0.61 -13.20
N SER A 21 4.08 0.23 -14.24
CA SER A 21 2.64 0.34 -14.33
C SER A 21 1.98 -0.18 -13.05
N ALA A 22 1.85 0.69 -12.03
CA ALA A 22 1.13 0.38 -10.83
C ALA A 22 -0.31 0.31 -11.30
N GLU A 23 -0.82 -0.91 -11.44
CA GLU A 23 -2.26 -1.17 -11.47
C GLU A 23 -2.89 -0.19 -10.49
N LYS A 24 -3.77 0.66 -11.00
CA LYS A 24 -4.19 1.90 -10.33
C LYS A 24 -5.16 1.54 -9.20
N LEU A 25 -4.65 0.84 -8.20
CA LEU A 25 -5.37 0.44 -7.01
C LEU A 25 -5.72 1.70 -6.23
N SER A 26 -6.86 1.66 -5.56
CA SER A 26 -7.28 2.72 -4.67
C SER A 26 -6.26 2.95 -3.54
N PRO A 27 -6.20 4.17 -2.97
CA PRO A 27 -5.27 4.48 -1.88
C PRO A 27 -5.35 3.51 -0.69
N SER A 28 -6.56 3.10 -0.29
CA SER A 28 -6.70 2.09 0.78
C SER A 28 -6.14 0.73 0.38
N CYS A 29 -6.30 0.30 -0.88
CA CYS A 29 -5.70 -0.96 -1.33
C CYS A 29 -4.17 -0.91 -1.39
N GLN A 30 -3.59 0.21 -1.82
CA GLN A 30 -2.14 0.38 -1.78
C GLN A 30 -1.61 0.28 -0.34
N THR A 31 -2.29 0.92 0.61
CA THR A 31 -1.93 0.88 2.03
C THR A 31 -2.07 -0.54 2.60
N TYR A 32 -3.18 -1.21 2.31
CA TYR A 32 -3.44 -2.59 2.76
C TYR A 32 -2.37 -3.57 2.26
N PHE A 33 -2.05 -3.52 0.97
CA PHE A 33 -1.04 -4.41 0.40
C PHE A 33 0.37 -4.08 0.86
N LYS A 34 0.69 -2.81 1.10
CA LYS A 34 1.96 -2.43 1.72
C LYS A 34 2.10 -3.00 3.14
N TYR A 35 1.03 -3.00 3.93
CA TYR A 35 1.03 -3.64 5.24
C TYR A 35 1.35 -5.14 5.12
N ILE A 36 0.67 -5.85 4.21
CA ILE A 36 0.93 -7.27 3.94
C ILE A 36 2.38 -7.50 3.53
N ASP A 37 2.89 -6.73 2.56
CA ASP A 37 4.26 -6.89 2.05
C ASP A 37 5.28 -6.69 3.19
N ASN A 38 5.04 -5.72 4.08
CA ASN A 38 5.86 -5.50 5.27
C ASN A 38 5.77 -6.65 6.29
N SER A 39 4.58 -7.20 6.53
CA SER A 39 4.37 -8.33 7.44
C SER A 39 5.06 -9.59 6.92
N VAL A 40 4.97 -9.85 5.61
CA VAL A 40 5.63 -10.98 4.94
C VAL A 40 7.14 -10.83 5.02
N ALA A 41 7.69 -9.62 4.83
CA ALA A 41 9.13 -9.37 4.91
C ALA A 41 9.70 -9.58 6.33
N GLN A 42 8.88 -9.42 7.37
CA GLN A 42 9.27 -9.61 8.77
C GLN A 42 8.86 -10.97 9.34
N SER A 43 8.20 -11.81 8.53
CA SER A 43 7.71 -13.10 8.98
C SER A 43 8.84 -14.12 9.15
N THR A 44 8.72 -14.98 10.15
CA THR A 44 9.62 -16.11 10.39
C THR A 44 9.06 -17.44 9.86
N LEU A 45 7.97 -17.39 9.09
CA LEU A 45 7.37 -18.59 8.49
C LEU A 45 8.31 -19.24 7.45
N PRO A 46 8.18 -20.55 7.21
CA PRO A 46 8.93 -21.23 6.16
C PRO A 46 8.73 -20.59 4.78
N GLU A 47 9.78 -20.62 3.95
CA GLU A 47 9.76 -20.00 2.60
C GLU A 47 8.64 -20.56 1.70
N SER A 48 8.33 -21.85 1.82
CA SER A 48 7.23 -22.48 1.08
C SER A 48 5.88 -21.86 1.44
N GLU A 49 5.62 -21.59 2.73
CA GLU A 49 4.39 -20.94 3.20
C GLU A 49 4.34 -19.47 2.76
N LEU A 50 5.47 -18.76 2.86
CA LEU A 50 5.56 -17.37 2.40
C LEU A 50 5.31 -17.27 0.88
N THR A 51 5.78 -18.24 0.11
CA THR A 51 5.56 -18.30 -1.35
C THR A 51 4.09 -18.47 -1.70
N VAL A 52 3.41 -19.41 -1.04
CA VAL A 52 1.96 -19.62 -1.22
C VAL A 52 1.17 -18.37 -0.82
N MET A 53 1.55 -17.74 0.30
CA MET A 53 0.92 -16.52 0.79
C MET A 53 1.07 -15.36 -0.19
N LYS A 54 2.30 -15.12 -0.69
CA LYS A 54 2.60 -14.10 -1.70
C LYS A 54 1.77 -14.32 -2.98
N ALA A 55 1.66 -15.57 -3.45
CA ALA A 55 0.86 -15.90 -4.62
C ALA A 55 -0.64 -15.58 -4.42
N SER A 56 -1.18 -15.91 -3.24
CA SER A 56 -2.57 -15.60 -2.89
C SER A 56 -2.85 -14.09 -2.86
N PHE A 57 -1.94 -13.30 -2.27
CA PHE A 57 -2.07 -11.85 -2.25
C PHE A 57 -1.88 -11.20 -3.61
N ALA A 58 -0.98 -11.74 -4.46
CA ALA A 58 -0.83 -11.29 -5.84
C ALA A 58 -2.12 -11.53 -6.65
N ASN A 59 -2.75 -12.70 -6.49
CA ASN A 59 -4.05 -12.95 -7.11
C ASN A 59 -5.12 -11.98 -6.59
N SER A 60 -5.19 -11.75 -5.29
CA SER A 60 -6.14 -10.78 -4.69
C SER A 60 -5.95 -9.37 -5.25
N ARG A 61 -4.70 -8.94 -5.44
CA ARG A 61 -4.31 -7.66 -6.03
C ARG A 61 -4.84 -7.55 -7.48
N ASN A 62 -4.63 -8.60 -8.28
CA ASN A 62 -5.13 -8.70 -9.66
C ASN A 62 -6.66 -8.79 -9.76
N GLN A 63 -7.36 -9.35 -8.78
CA GLN A 63 -8.83 -9.32 -8.78
C GLN A 63 -9.36 -7.91 -8.46
N LEU A 64 -8.70 -7.22 -7.52
CA LEU A 64 -9.06 -5.85 -7.17
C LEU A 64 -8.78 -4.86 -8.31
N SER A 65 -7.73 -5.06 -9.11
CA SER A 65 -7.44 -4.18 -10.26
C SER A 65 -8.50 -4.25 -11.36
N LYS A 66 -9.33 -5.31 -11.38
CA LYS A 66 -10.40 -5.52 -12.37
C LYS A 66 -11.75 -4.89 -12.00
N ILE A 67 -11.88 -4.33 -10.80
CA ILE A 67 -13.12 -3.69 -10.32
C ILE A 67 -12.94 -2.18 -10.15
N SER A 68 -14.03 -1.45 -9.91
CA SER A 68 -13.98 0.01 -9.83
C SER A 68 -13.17 0.50 -8.63
N VAL A 69 -12.52 1.66 -8.75
CA VAL A 69 -11.75 2.29 -7.66
C VAL A 69 -12.61 2.48 -6.41
N GLU A 70 -13.89 2.79 -6.55
CA GLU A 70 -14.81 2.95 -5.42
C GLU A 70 -15.08 1.61 -4.70
N GLN A 71 -15.22 0.51 -5.45
CA GLN A 71 -15.37 -0.82 -4.87
C GLN A 71 -14.07 -1.30 -4.20
N GLN A 72 -12.92 -1.03 -4.83
CA GLN A 72 -11.60 -1.28 -4.24
C GLN A 72 -11.48 -0.56 -2.89
N GLU A 73 -11.82 0.73 -2.84
CA GLU A 73 -11.73 1.55 -1.63
C GLU A 73 -12.59 0.96 -0.51
N ARG A 74 -13.87 0.65 -0.79
CA ARG A 74 -14.76 0.03 0.19
C ARG A 74 -14.20 -1.28 0.76
N ILE A 75 -13.67 -2.14 -0.10
CA ILE A 75 -13.11 -3.44 0.33
C ILE A 75 -11.86 -3.22 1.19
N CYS A 76 -10.90 -2.46 0.68
CA CYS A 76 -9.60 -2.32 1.33
C CYS A 76 -9.65 -1.47 2.61
N SER A 77 -10.52 -0.44 2.68
CA SER A 77 -10.76 0.30 3.92
C SER A 77 -11.35 -0.62 5.00
N ALA A 78 -12.29 -1.50 4.64
CA ALA A 78 -12.85 -2.47 5.59
C ALA A 78 -11.79 -3.46 6.11
N ARG A 79 -10.87 -3.90 5.24
CA ARG A 79 -9.74 -4.77 5.63
C ARG A 79 -8.75 -4.03 6.53
N LEU A 80 -8.40 -2.79 6.22
CA LEU A 80 -7.56 -1.96 7.08
C LEU A 80 -8.19 -1.73 8.46
N ALA A 81 -9.49 -1.46 8.51
CA ALA A 81 -10.22 -1.31 9.77
C ALA A 81 -10.23 -2.60 10.61
N GLN A 82 -10.18 -3.78 9.97
CA GLN A 82 -10.01 -5.05 10.68
C GLN A 82 -8.61 -5.19 11.27
N LEU A 83 -7.58 -4.74 10.56
CA LEU A 83 -6.20 -4.77 11.04
C LEU A 83 -5.98 -3.83 12.24
N ALA A 84 -6.61 -2.65 12.22
CA ALA A 84 -6.48 -1.66 13.31
C ALA A 84 -7.12 -2.09 14.64
N LYS A 85 -7.83 -3.23 14.68
CA LYS A 85 -8.42 -3.79 15.90
C LYS A 85 -7.46 -4.69 16.69
N TYR A 86 -6.30 -5.00 16.12
CA TYR A 86 -5.27 -5.86 16.69
C TYR A 86 -3.97 -5.08 16.82
#